data_AF-A0A0A2EM07-F1
#
_entry.id   AF-A0A0A2EM07-F1
#
_cell.length_a   1.000
_cell.length_b   1.000
_cell.length_c   1.000
_cell.angle_alpha   90.00
_cell.angle_beta   90.00
_cell.angle_gamma   90.00
#
_symmetry.space_group_name_H-M   'P 1'
#
loop_
_entity.id
_entity.type
_entity.pdbx_description
1 polymer ?
#
loop_
_entity_poly.entity_id
_entity_poly.type
_entity_poly.pdbx_seq_one_letter_code
_entity_poly.pdbx_strand_id
1 'polypeptide(L)'
;MKRISLIICTTFIVFSYQAKAQWIVSDPTNLVQNIVSAIQGTTTATNMIKNLNESIKIYKQGKEYYDALKSVNNLIKDARKVKKTIEMVSEITDIYVNGFNKMVTDPNFTHDELEAISGGYAKLLEEGGALITELKNVVTKNNGLSLSDKERMEVIDQVYNKMVEYRNLTHYFTKKSISVSYLRAKKKNDTKRVLDLYGSPSERYW
;
A
#
# COMPACT_ATOMS: atom_id res chain seq x y z
N MET A 1 -28.91 -19.76 -33.04
CA MET A 1 -28.11 -20.13 -31.85
C MET A 1 -26.60 -19.88 -32.00
N LYS A 2 -25.95 -20.26 -33.12
CA LYS A 2 -24.48 -20.08 -33.30
C LYS A 2 -23.99 -18.61 -33.30
N ARG A 3 -24.83 -17.64 -33.70
CA ARG A 3 -24.47 -16.20 -33.72
C ARG A 3 -24.54 -15.51 -32.36
N ILE A 4 -25.41 -15.98 -31.46
CA ILE A 4 -25.57 -15.41 -30.11
C ILE A 4 -24.42 -15.87 -29.20
N SER A 5 -24.00 -17.13 -29.31
CA SER A 5 -22.82 -17.63 -28.59
C SER A 5 -21.52 -16.93 -28.98
N LEU A 6 -21.41 -16.47 -30.23
CA LEU A 6 -20.21 -15.79 -30.73
C LEU A 6 -20.08 -14.35 -30.19
N ILE A 7 -21.22 -13.67 -30.00
CA ILE A 7 -21.29 -12.32 -29.41
C ILE A 7 -20.93 -12.34 -27.91
N ILE A 8 -21.40 -13.37 -27.19
CA ILE A 8 -21.10 -13.54 -25.75
C ILE A 8 -19.61 -13.85 -25.52
N CYS A 9 -18.97 -14.63 -26.40
CA CYS A 9 -17.52 -14.87 -26.32
C CYS A 9 -16.69 -13.62 -26.63
N THR A 10 -17.12 -12.76 -27.57
CA THR A 10 -16.40 -11.52 -27.87
C THR A 10 -16.48 -10.46 -26.77
N THR A 11 -17.57 -10.40 -26.00
CA THR A 11 -17.70 -9.45 -24.88
C THR A 11 -16.81 -9.80 -23.68
N PHE A 12 -16.48 -11.08 -23.47
CA PHE A 12 -15.58 -11.50 -22.39
C PHE A 12 -14.10 -11.18 -22.66
N ILE A 13 -13.70 -10.98 -23.92
CA ILE A 13 -12.31 -10.69 -24.30
C ILE A 13 -11.98 -9.19 -24.13
N VAL A 14 -12.98 -8.31 -24.12
CA VAL A 14 -12.78 -6.84 -24.06
C VAL A 14 -12.63 -6.32 -22.63
N PHE A 15 -12.92 -7.14 -21.60
CA PHE A 15 -12.74 -6.77 -20.19
C PHE A 15 -11.41 -7.22 -19.59
N SER A 16 -10.43 -7.64 -20.39
CA SER A 16 -9.03 -7.64 -19.93
C SER A 16 -8.53 -6.19 -19.90
N TYR A 17 -9.08 -5.38 -18.98
CA TYR A 17 -8.39 -4.20 -18.49
C TYR A 17 -7.06 -4.71 -17.92
N GLN A 18 -6.02 -4.62 -18.74
CA GLN A 18 -4.67 -4.52 -18.23
C GLN A 18 -4.70 -3.26 -17.38
N ALA A 19 -4.95 -3.42 -16.08
CA ALA A 19 -4.70 -2.37 -15.12
C ALA A 19 -3.22 -2.04 -15.30
N LYS A 20 -2.94 -0.98 -16.06
CA LYS A 20 -1.65 -0.35 -16.04
C LYS A 20 -1.57 0.16 -14.62
N ALA A 21 -0.91 -0.61 -13.76
CA ALA A 21 -0.56 -0.18 -12.42
C ALA A 21 0.32 1.06 -12.60
N GLN A 22 -0.35 2.20 -12.65
CA GLN A 22 0.28 3.49 -12.60
C GLN A 22 0.72 3.63 -11.15
N TRP A 23 2.01 3.82 -10.97
CA TRP A 23 2.60 4.11 -9.68
C TRP A 23 1.80 5.21 -8.99
N ILE A 24 1.23 4.91 -7.82
CA ILE A 24 0.37 5.84 -7.12
C ILE A 24 1.25 6.97 -6.60
N VAL A 25 0.89 8.22 -6.89
CA VAL A 25 1.58 9.41 -6.37
C VAL A 25 0.87 9.81 -5.09
N SER A 26 1.32 9.28 -3.96
CA SER A 26 0.81 9.70 -2.65
C SER A 26 1.49 11.02 -2.26
N ASP A 27 0.70 12.08 -2.06
CA ASP A 27 1.17 13.39 -1.60
C ASP A 27 1.06 13.49 -0.06
N PRO A 28 2.18 13.45 0.67
CA PRO A 28 2.19 13.47 2.12
C PRO A 28 1.96 14.86 2.72
N THR A 29 1.98 15.93 1.93
CA THR A 29 1.93 17.32 2.42
C THR A 29 0.66 17.60 3.20
N ASN A 30 -0.48 17.15 2.65
CA ASN A 30 -1.79 17.28 3.31
C ASN A 30 -1.85 16.49 4.62
N LEU A 31 -1.22 15.32 4.66
CA LEU A 31 -1.18 14.51 5.88
C LEU A 31 -0.32 15.16 6.97
N VAL A 32 0.85 15.71 6.63
CA VAL A 32 1.68 16.45 7.60
C VAL A 32 0.89 17.61 8.20
N GLN A 33 0.20 18.40 7.38
CA GLN A 33 -0.62 19.50 7.86
C GLN A 33 -1.75 19.02 8.77
N ASN A 34 -2.48 17.98 8.38
CA ASN A 34 -3.57 17.43 9.19
C ASN A 34 -3.08 16.86 10.52
N ILE A 35 -1.93 16.20 10.56
CA ILE A 35 -1.31 15.74 11.81
C ILE A 35 -1.00 16.94 12.72
N VAL A 36 -0.35 17.98 12.19
CA VAL A 36 0.01 19.18 12.96
C VAL A 36 -1.24 19.89 13.51
N SER A 37 -2.27 20.04 12.67
CA SER A 37 -3.51 20.74 13.05
C SER A 37 -4.35 19.94 14.05
N ALA A 38 -4.45 18.62 13.89
CA ALA A 38 -5.28 17.77 14.73
C ALA A 38 -4.62 17.45 16.09
N ILE A 39 -3.29 17.34 16.14
CA ILE A 39 -2.56 16.78 17.30
C ILE A 39 -1.56 17.80 17.90
N GLN A 40 -1.85 19.10 17.68
CA GLN A 40 -1.12 20.30 18.11
C GLN A 40 0.09 20.07 19.03
N GLY A 41 1.30 20.16 18.47
CA GLY A 41 2.54 20.38 19.23
C GLY A 41 2.98 19.29 20.22
N THR A 42 2.37 18.10 20.18
CA THR A 42 2.70 16.99 21.08
C THR A 42 3.84 16.11 20.55
N THR A 43 4.45 15.31 21.43
CA THR A 43 5.38 14.22 21.05
C THR A 43 4.73 13.26 20.06
N THR A 44 3.42 13.04 20.20
CA THR A 44 2.61 12.21 19.31
C THR A 44 2.62 12.72 17.87
N ALA A 45 2.38 14.02 17.64
CA ALA A 45 2.45 14.60 16.30
C ALA A 45 3.85 14.43 15.68
N THR A 46 4.90 14.61 16.49
CA THR A 46 6.29 14.44 16.05
C THR A 46 6.58 13.01 15.64
N ASN A 47 6.15 12.02 16.44
CA ASN A 47 6.32 10.60 16.15
C ASN A 47 5.59 10.19 14.86
N MET A 48 4.36 10.66 14.65
CA MET A 48 3.62 10.37 13.42
C MET A 48 4.26 11.00 12.18
N ILE A 49 4.73 12.23 12.27
CA ILE A 49 5.43 12.90 11.15
C ILE A 49 6.73 12.16 10.82
N LYS A 50 7.47 11.71 11.85
CA LYS A 50 8.66 10.87 11.66
C LYS A 50 8.32 9.58 10.92
N ASN A 51 7.33 8.84 11.40
CA ASN A 51 6.83 7.60 10.81
C ASN A 51 6.40 7.79 9.33
N LEU A 52 5.74 8.91 9.05
CA LEU A 52 5.35 9.31 7.70
C LEU A 52 6.56 9.56 6.80
N ASN A 53 7.54 10.32 7.28
CA ASN A 53 8.77 10.62 6.53
C ASN A 53 9.57 9.37 6.19
N GLU A 54 9.70 8.44 7.15
CA GLU A 54 10.35 7.15 6.92
C GLU A 54 9.62 6.33 5.86
N SER A 55 8.29 6.32 5.90
CA SER A 55 7.44 5.66 4.92
C SER A 55 7.59 6.22 3.51
N ILE A 56 7.64 7.55 3.36
CA ILE A 56 7.85 8.22 2.07
C ILE A 56 9.22 7.87 1.49
N LYS A 57 10.25 7.78 2.35
CA LYS A 57 11.59 7.40 1.94
C LYS A 57 11.60 5.99 1.32
N ILE A 58 10.91 5.04 1.96
CA ILE A 58 10.81 3.66 1.49
C ILE A 58 10.08 3.58 0.14
N TYR A 59 8.99 4.33 0.00
CA TYR A 59 8.28 4.45 -1.27
C TYR A 59 9.18 4.96 -2.40
N LYS A 60 9.93 6.05 -2.14
CA LYS A 60 10.87 6.63 -3.12
C LYS A 60 11.95 5.62 -3.51
N GLN A 61 12.51 4.91 -2.55
CA GLN A 61 13.50 3.86 -2.79
C GLN A 61 12.94 2.74 -3.68
N GLY A 62 11.70 2.29 -3.42
CA GLY A 62 11.03 1.30 -4.27
C GLY A 62 10.83 1.79 -5.70
N LYS A 63 10.46 3.07 -5.85
CA LYS A 63 10.26 3.70 -7.17
C LYS A 63 11.55 3.80 -7.96
N GLU A 64 12.62 4.30 -7.36
CA GLU A 64 13.93 4.39 -8.00
C GLU A 64 14.41 3.01 -8.47
N TYR A 65 14.20 1.99 -7.65
CA TYR A 65 14.53 0.62 -8.03
C TYR A 65 13.69 0.11 -9.21
N TYR A 66 12.39 0.37 -9.23
CA TYR A 66 11.53 0.02 -10.37
C TYR A 66 11.94 0.72 -11.66
N ASP A 67 12.22 2.02 -11.60
CA ASP A 67 12.64 2.80 -12.76
C ASP A 67 13.98 2.30 -13.31
N ALA A 68 14.90 1.89 -12.43
CA ALA A 68 16.17 1.26 -12.79
C ALA A 68 15.98 -0.14 -13.41
N LEU A 69 15.01 -0.94 -12.94
CA LEU A 69 14.70 -2.23 -13.57
C LEU A 69 14.08 -2.06 -14.95
N LYS A 70 13.21 -1.07 -15.11
CA LYS A 70 12.54 -0.79 -16.38
C LYS A 70 13.51 -0.35 -17.47
N SER A 71 14.63 0.29 -17.12
CA SER A 71 15.65 0.72 -18.08
C SER A 71 16.53 -0.43 -18.60
N VAL A 72 16.53 -1.60 -17.94
CA VAL A 72 17.32 -2.76 -18.35
C VAL A 72 16.43 -3.76 -19.12
N ASN A 73 16.55 -3.74 -20.44
CA ASN A 73 15.63 -4.41 -21.38
C ASN A 73 15.66 -5.96 -21.38
N ASN A 74 16.52 -6.62 -20.60
CA ASN A 74 16.79 -8.06 -20.82
C ASN A 74 16.96 -8.92 -19.56
N LEU A 75 16.60 -8.44 -18.36
CA LEU A 75 17.00 -9.17 -17.15
C LEU A 75 16.09 -10.30 -16.70
N ILE A 76 14.75 -10.29 -16.85
CA ILE A 76 14.01 -11.39 -16.21
C ILE A 76 12.64 -11.72 -16.80
N LYS A 77 12.48 -13.02 -17.11
CA LYS A 77 11.20 -13.73 -17.26
C LYS A 77 10.28 -13.53 -16.02
N ASP A 78 10.85 -13.11 -14.89
CA ASP A 78 10.24 -12.92 -13.57
C ASP A 78 10.14 -11.46 -13.11
N ALA A 79 10.35 -10.50 -14.02
CA ALA A 79 10.10 -9.09 -13.80
C ALA A 79 8.66 -8.84 -13.28
N ARG A 80 7.75 -9.78 -13.50
CA ARG A 80 6.37 -9.73 -13.00
C ARG A 80 6.28 -9.81 -11.47
N LYS A 81 6.93 -10.76 -10.79
CA LYS A 81 6.85 -10.87 -9.32
C LYS A 81 7.58 -9.68 -8.69
N VAL A 82 8.73 -9.31 -9.24
CA VAL A 82 9.48 -8.11 -8.84
C VAL A 82 8.61 -6.86 -8.95
N LYS A 83 8.03 -6.61 -10.13
CA LYS A 83 7.10 -5.49 -10.36
C LYS A 83 5.95 -5.48 -9.35
N LYS A 84 5.29 -6.62 -9.16
CA LYS A 84 4.18 -6.74 -8.20
C LYS A 84 4.63 -6.44 -6.77
N THR A 85 5.78 -6.94 -6.32
CA THR A 85 6.30 -6.63 -4.98
C THR A 85 6.43 -5.13 -4.78
N ILE A 86 6.95 -4.43 -5.79
CA ILE A 86 7.12 -2.99 -5.71
C ILE A 86 5.76 -2.25 -5.78
N GLU A 87 4.83 -2.70 -6.63
CA GLU A 87 3.46 -2.18 -6.67
C GLU A 87 2.74 -2.33 -5.31
N MET A 88 2.96 -3.45 -4.62
CA MET A 88 2.38 -3.67 -3.29
C MET A 88 2.93 -2.70 -2.25
N VAL A 89 4.22 -2.33 -2.29
CA VAL A 89 4.77 -1.27 -1.42
C VAL A 89 4.11 0.06 -1.70
N SER A 90 3.94 0.41 -2.99
CA SER A 90 3.21 1.63 -3.37
C SER A 90 1.79 1.64 -2.81
N GLU A 91 1.09 0.51 -2.86
CA GLU A 91 -0.26 0.40 -2.31
C GLU A 91 -0.29 0.51 -0.78
N ILE A 92 0.68 -0.11 -0.08
CA ILE A 92 0.79 0.02 1.39
C ILE A 92 1.06 1.48 1.76
N THR A 93 1.96 2.17 1.05
CA THR A 93 2.22 3.60 1.26
C THR A 93 0.96 4.43 1.01
N ASP A 94 0.20 4.12 -0.04
CA ASP A 94 -1.05 4.82 -0.34
C ASP A 94 -2.08 4.65 0.77
N ILE A 95 -2.26 3.42 1.27
CA ILE A 95 -3.14 3.15 2.41
C ILE A 95 -2.68 3.93 3.64
N TYR A 96 -1.38 4.02 3.88
CA TYR A 96 -0.88 4.84 4.97
C TYR A 96 -1.18 6.32 4.74
N VAL A 97 -0.69 6.92 3.65
CA VAL A 97 -0.84 8.38 3.42
C VAL A 97 -2.31 8.78 3.35
N ASN A 98 -3.12 8.12 2.52
CA ASN A 98 -4.51 8.50 2.29
C ASN A 98 -5.45 7.95 3.36
N GLY A 99 -5.27 6.69 3.78
CA GLY A 99 -6.11 6.06 4.79
C GLY A 99 -5.89 6.67 6.17
N PHE A 100 -4.63 6.90 6.57
CA PHE A 100 -4.33 7.55 7.84
C PHE A 100 -4.75 9.02 7.85
N ASN A 101 -4.63 9.75 6.73
CA ASN A 101 -5.11 11.12 6.65
C ASN A 101 -6.60 11.25 6.97
N LYS A 102 -7.41 10.29 6.51
CA LYS A 102 -8.81 10.20 6.90
C LYS A 102 -8.97 9.93 8.40
N MET A 103 -8.18 9.01 8.97
CA MET A 103 -8.22 8.71 10.41
C MET A 103 -7.85 9.91 11.28
N VAL A 104 -6.86 10.71 10.88
CA VAL A 104 -6.47 11.93 11.60
C VAL A 104 -7.61 12.96 11.68
N THR A 105 -8.49 12.99 10.68
CA THR A 105 -9.64 13.91 10.63
C THR A 105 -10.95 13.30 11.18
N ASP A 106 -10.90 12.05 11.63
CA ASP A 106 -12.04 11.33 12.18
C ASP A 106 -12.12 11.52 13.71
N PRO A 107 -13.17 12.18 14.23
CA PRO A 107 -13.31 12.45 15.66
C PRO A 107 -13.59 11.20 16.51
N ASN A 108 -13.66 10.01 15.88
CA ASN A 108 -13.83 8.76 16.60
C ASN A 108 -12.52 8.12 17.05
N PHE A 109 -11.35 8.68 16.71
CA PHE A 109 -10.05 8.21 17.22
C PHE A 109 -9.46 9.17 18.26
N THR A 110 -8.80 8.61 19.27
CA THR A 110 -7.98 9.38 20.20
C THR A 110 -6.57 9.60 19.63
N HIS A 111 -5.81 10.53 20.19
CA HIS A 111 -4.44 10.78 19.76
C HIS A 111 -3.54 9.54 19.96
N ASP A 112 -3.68 8.84 21.08
CA ASP A 112 -2.92 7.61 21.36
C ASP A 112 -3.26 6.49 20.36
N GLU A 113 -4.53 6.36 19.96
CA GLU A 113 -4.94 5.40 18.95
C GLU A 113 -4.35 5.75 17.59
N LEU A 114 -4.35 7.03 17.21
CA LEU A 114 -3.71 7.48 15.99
C LEU A 114 -2.20 7.19 16.03
N GLU A 115 -1.55 7.35 17.18
CA GLU A 115 -0.11 7.11 17.32
C GLU A 115 0.21 5.64 17.12
N ALA A 116 -0.55 4.77 17.77
CA ALA A 116 -0.44 3.32 17.61
C ALA A 116 -0.72 2.90 16.15
N ILE A 117 -1.73 3.50 15.50
CA ILE A 117 -2.05 3.25 14.10
C ILE A 117 -0.90 3.68 13.18
N SER A 118 -0.37 4.89 13.37
CA SER A 118 0.78 5.39 12.61
C SER A 118 2.01 4.51 12.79
N GLY A 119 2.29 4.06 14.02
CA GLY A 119 3.40 3.16 14.32
C GLY A 119 3.23 1.79 13.64
N GLY A 120 2.01 1.26 13.62
CA GLY A 120 1.68 0.03 12.90
C GLY A 120 1.95 0.13 11.40
N TYR A 121 1.54 1.23 10.75
CA TYR A 121 1.85 1.46 9.33
C TYR A 121 3.35 1.62 9.08
N ALA A 122 4.04 2.39 9.92
CA ALA A 122 5.49 2.57 9.80
C ALA A 122 6.23 1.23 9.87
N LYS A 123 5.83 0.35 10.79
CA LYS A 123 6.43 -0.98 10.91
C LYS A 123 6.21 -1.84 9.67
N LEU A 124 5.00 -1.86 9.12
CA LEU A 124 4.68 -2.61 7.89
C LEU A 124 5.47 -2.08 6.69
N LEU A 125 5.66 -0.77 6.62
CA LEU A 125 6.45 -0.15 5.56
C LEU A 125 7.95 -0.39 5.72
N GLU A 126 8.48 -0.31 6.93
CA GLU A 126 9.87 -0.67 7.26
C GLU A 126 10.20 -2.09 6.80
N GLU A 127 9.37 -3.05 7.20
CA GLU A 127 9.52 -4.46 6.81
C GLU A 127 9.37 -4.65 5.29
N GLY A 128 8.43 -3.93 4.67
CA GLY A 128 8.29 -3.91 3.21
C GLY A 128 9.52 -3.33 2.50
N GLY A 129 10.12 -2.26 3.04
CA GLY A 129 11.33 -1.65 2.49
C GLY A 129 12.56 -2.55 2.59
N ALA A 130 12.67 -3.31 3.68
CA ALA A 130 13.70 -4.34 3.83
C ALA A 130 13.58 -5.41 2.73
N LEU A 131 12.37 -5.88 2.44
CA LEU A 131 12.09 -6.83 1.35
C LEU A 131 12.45 -6.27 -0.03
N ILE A 132 12.20 -4.98 -0.30
CA ILE A 132 12.62 -4.32 -1.55
C ILE A 132 14.13 -4.27 -1.67
N THR A 133 14.83 -4.01 -0.56
CA THR A 133 16.30 -3.99 -0.54
C THR A 133 16.87 -5.39 -0.79
N GLU A 134 16.30 -6.42 -0.18
CA GLU A 134 16.64 -7.82 -0.44
C GLU A 134 16.42 -8.18 -1.92
N LEU A 135 15.25 -7.82 -2.46
CA LEU A 135 14.91 -8.03 -3.87
C LEU A 135 15.92 -7.37 -4.81
N LYS A 136 16.29 -6.12 -4.52
CA LYS A 136 17.33 -5.40 -5.26
C LYS A 136 18.66 -6.15 -5.25
N ASN A 137 19.11 -6.60 -4.09
CA ASN A 137 20.38 -7.31 -3.97
C ASN A 137 20.40 -8.61 -4.78
N VAL A 138 19.28 -9.35 -4.80
CA VAL A 138 19.13 -10.62 -5.52
C VAL A 138 19.11 -10.42 -7.04
N VAL A 139 18.51 -9.31 -7.50
CA VAL A 139 18.38 -9.00 -8.93
C VAL A 139 19.60 -8.25 -9.49
N THR A 140 20.28 -7.43 -8.70
CA THR A 140 21.41 -6.61 -9.17
C THR A 140 22.76 -7.34 -9.08
N LYS A 141 22.91 -8.38 -8.25
CA LYS A 141 24.20 -9.08 -8.10
C LYS A 141 24.51 -10.01 -9.30
N ASN A 142 25.44 -9.56 -10.14
CA ASN A 142 26.36 -10.39 -10.92
C ASN A 142 27.70 -10.65 -10.17
N ASN A 143 27.81 -10.27 -8.89
CA ASN A 143 29.11 -10.08 -8.21
C ASN A 143 29.58 -11.28 -7.36
N GLY A 144 29.82 -12.43 -8.00
CA GLY A 144 30.76 -13.45 -7.47
C GLY A 144 30.29 -14.35 -6.32
N LEU A 145 29.10 -14.15 -5.76
CA LEU A 145 28.40 -15.15 -4.94
C LEU A 145 27.34 -15.81 -5.82
N SER A 146 27.68 -17.00 -6.32
CA SER A 146 26.97 -17.72 -7.38
C SER A 146 25.64 -18.31 -6.88
N LEU A 147 24.62 -17.50 -6.62
CA LEU A 147 23.26 -18.04 -6.55
C LEU A 147 22.91 -18.58 -7.94
N SER A 148 22.59 -19.87 -8.00
CA SER A 148 21.99 -20.47 -9.18
C SER A 148 20.68 -19.75 -9.51
N ASP A 149 20.24 -19.84 -10.77
CA ASP A 149 18.96 -19.25 -11.19
C ASP A 149 17.78 -19.80 -10.35
N LYS A 150 17.88 -21.05 -9.88
CA LYS A 150 16.89 -21.66 -8.99
C LYS A 150 16.86 -21.00 -7.61
N GLU A 151 18.01 -20.86 -6.95
CA GLU A 151 18.07 -20.23 -5.62
C GLU A 151 17.64 -18.76 -5.69
N ARG A 152 18.00 -18.06 -6.77
CA ARG A 152 17.54 -16.69 -7.03
C ARG A 152 16.01 -16.63 -7.11
N MET A 153 15.40 -17.59 -7.81
CA MET A 153 13.95 -17.68 -7.93
C MET A 153 13.28 -17.95 -6.58
N GLU A 154 13.83 -18.86 -5.79
CA GLU A 154 13.29 -19.20 -4.46
C GLU A 154 13.28 -17.96 -3.54
N VAL A 155 14.34 -17.15 -3.58
CA VAL A 155 14.38 -15.90 -2.79
C VAL A 155 13.36 -14.88 -3.30
N ILE A 156 13.24 -14.69 -4.63
CA ILE A 156 12.23 -13.79 -5.21
C ILE A 156 10.82 -14.22 -4.78
N ASP A 157 10.55 -15.52 -4.78
CA ASP A 157 9.26 -16.07 -4.38
C ASP A 157 8.96 -15.86 -2.89
N GLN A 158 9.95 -16.06 -2.03
CA GLN A 158 9.85 -15.77 -0.60
C GLN A 158 9.57 -14.28 -0.34
N VAL A 159 10.33 -13.40 -0.98
CA VAL A 159 10.14 -11.94 -0.87
C VAL A 159 8.74 -11.54 -1.34
N TYR A 160 8.30 -12.07 -2.49
CA TYR A 160 6.97 -11.81 -3.02
C TYR A 160 5.88 -12.24 -2.04
N ASN A 161 5.96 -13.45 -1.50
CA ASN A 161 4.96 -13.99 -0.58
C ASN A 161 4.89 -13.19 0.73
N LYS A 162 6.03 -12.83 1.32
CA LYS A 162 6.06 -11.95 2.51
C LYS A 162 5.45 -10.59 2.22
N MET A 163 5.71 -10.02 1.04
CA MET A 163 5.09 -8.74 0.66
C MET A 163 3.57 -8.85 0.49
N VAL A 164 3.07 -9.98 -0.04
CA VAL A 164 1.62 -10.27 -0.08
C VAL A 164 1.04 -10.30 1.33
N GLU A 165 1.72 -10.95 2.28
CA GLU A 165 1.29 -10.98 3.68
C GLU A 165 1.25 -9.59 4.30
N TYR A 166 2.30 -8.79 4.13
CA TYR A 166 2.34 -7.40 4.64
C TYR A 166 1.26 -6.53 4.03
N ARG A 167 1.04 -6.63 2.72
CA ARG A 167 -0.08 -5.94 2.06
C ARG A 167 -1.42 -6.33 2.65
N ASN A 168 -1.67 -7.63 2.81
CA ASN A 168 -2.93 -8.12 3.36
C ASN A 168 -3.11 -7.69 4.82
N LEU A 169 -2.04 -7.68 5.59
CA LEU A 169 -2.04 -7.20 6.97
C LEU A 169 -2.33 -5.70 7.03
N THR A 170 -1.74 -4.89 6.16
CA THR A 170 -2.07 -3.45 6.03
C THR A 170 -3.57 -3.26 5.75
N HIS A 171 -4.13 -3.99 4.78
CA HIS A 171 -5.56 -3.94 4.47
C HIS A 171 -6.43 -4.33 5.65
N TYR A 172 -6.11 -5.46 6.29
CA TYR A 172 -6.85 -5.96 7.44
C TYR A 172 -6.80 -4.98 8.62
N PHE A 173 -5.60 -4.49 8.96
CA PHE A 173 -5.37 -3.52 10.01
C PHE A 173 -6.18 -2.24 9.77
N THR A 174 -6.12 -1.71 8.55
CA THR A 174 -6.87 -0.51 8.15
C THR A 174 -8.38 -0.70 8.31
N LYS A 175 -8.92 -1.80 7.77
CA LYS A 175 -10.35 -2.12 7.87
C LYS A 175 -10.79 -2.30 9.32
N LYS A 176 -9.96 -2.92 10.15
CA LYS A 176 -10.24 -3.11 11.57
C LYS A 176 -10.29 -1.78 12.31
N SER A 177 -9.33 -0.88 12.05
CA SER A 177 -9.34 0.48 12.62
C SER A 177 -10.60 1.25 12.21
N ILE A 178 -10.96 1.23 10.92
CA ILE A 178 -12.19 1.87 10.42
C ILE A 178 -13.45 1.28 11.09
N SER A 179 -13.48 -0.04 11.32
CA SER A 179 -14.61 -0.70 11.97
C SER A 179 -14.84 -0.19 13.40
N VAL A 180 -13.78 0.16 14.13
CA VAL A 180 -13.89 0.78 15.46
C VAL A 180 -14.58 2.14 15.37
N SER A 181 -14.19 2.97 14.41
CA SER A 181 -14.85 4.25 14.15
C SER A 181 -16.33 4.06 13.82
N TYR A 182 -16.66 3.11 12.93
CA TYR A 182 -18.05 2.81 12.57
C TYR A 182 -18.91 2.41 13.78
N LEU A 183 -18.39 1.54 14.66
CA LEU A 183 -19.09 1.14 15.87
C LEU A 183 -19.32 2.31 16.84
N ARG A 184 -18.35 3.23 16.96
CA ARG A 184 -18.47 4.45 17.78
C ARG A 184 -19.48 5.42 17.19
N ALA A 185 -19.45 5.63 15.89
CA ALA A 185 -20.40 6.47 15.17
C ALA A 185 -21.84 5.91 15.26
N LYS A 186 -22.02 4.58 15.20
CA LYS A 186 -23.32 3.94 15.41
C LYS A 186 -23.92 4.26 16.78
N LYS A 187 -23.10 4.28 17.83
CA LYS A 187 -23.56 4.66 19.18
C LYS A 187 -23.95 6.14 19.29
N LYS A 188 -23.35 7.00 18.45
CA LYS A 188 -23.62 8.45 18.38
C LYS A 188 -24.68 8.83 17.36
N ASN A 189 -25.26 7.86 16.64
CA ASN A 189 -26.16 8.08 15.50
C ASN A 189 -25.54 8.94 14.37
N ASP A 190 -24.23 8.81 14.14
CA ASP A 190 -23.43 9.58 13.16
C ASP A 190 -22.73 8.67 12.12
N THR A 191 -23.37 7.55 11.75
CA THR A 191 -22.78 6.58 10.79
C THR A 191 -22.60 7.17 9.40
N LYS A 192 -23.43 8.15 9.01
CA LYS A 192 -23.36 8.81 7.70
C LYS A 192 -21.99 9.46 7.48
N ARG A 193 -21.45 10.18 8.48
CA ARG A 193 -20.13 10.81 8.41
C ARG A 193 -19.03 9.78 8.13
N VAL A 194 -19.06 8.63 8.82
CA VAL A 194 -18.06 7.57 8.65
C VAL A 194 -18.17 6.92 7.26
N LEU A 195 -19.39 6.75 6.74
CA LEU A 195 -19.62 6.26 5.37
C LEU A 195 -19.14 7.26 4.31
N ASP A 196 -19.34 8.56 4.53
CA ASP A 196 -18.84 9.60 3.63
C ASP A 196 -17.30 9.67 3.65
N LEU A 197 -16.67 9.33 4.78
CA LEU A 197 -15.22 9.33 4.91
C LEU A 197 -14.57 8.06 4.30
N TYR A 198 -15.09 6.88 4.63
CA TYR A 198 -14.46 5.59 4.31
C TYR A 198 -15.22 4.72 3.32
N GLY A 199 -16.53 4.89 3.18
CA GLY A 199 -17.34 4.08 2.28
C GLY A 199 -16.90 4.22 0.83
N SER A 200 -16.99 3.13 0.08
CA SER A 200 -16.88 3.16 -1.38
C SER A 200 -18.06 3.95 -1.99
N PRO A 201 -17.95 4.44 -3.24
CA PRO A 201 -19.07 5.11 -3.90
C PRO A 201 -20.36 4.26 -3.90
N SER A 202 -20.23 2.93 -4.10
CA SER A 202 -21.33 1.98 -4.00
C SER A 202 -21.93 1.87 -2.59
N GLU A 203 -21.18 2.21 -1.54
CA GLU A 203 -21.64 2.18 -0.15
C GLU A 203 -22.24 3.52 0.33
N ARG A 204 -22.14 4.60 -0.47
CA ARG A 204 -22.62 5.95 -0.09
C ARG A 204 -23.99 6.32 -0.68
N TYR A 205 -24.39 5.70 -1.79
CA TYR A 205 -25.53 6.12 -2.61
C TYR A 205 -26.68 5.10 -2.68
N TRP A 206 -26.85 4.26 -1.65
CA TRP A 206 -27.96 3.31 -1.52
C TRP A 206 -28.79 3.60 -0.27
#